data_AF-R8BY94-F1
#
_entry.id   AF-R8BY94-F1
#
_cell.length_a   1.000
_cell.length_b   1.000
_cell.length_c   1.000
_cell.angle_alpha   90.00
_cell.angle_beta   90.00
_cell.angle_gamma   90.00
#
_symmetry.space_group_name_H-M   'P 1'
#
loop_
_entity.id
_entity.type
_entity.pdbx_description
1 polymer ?
#
loop_
_entity_poly.entity_id
_entity_poly.type
_entity_poly.pdbx_seq_one_letter_code
_entity_poly.pdbx_strand_id
1 'polypeptide(L)'
;MRPVQSRYKSIEDNVEGQPTQKKEDWKIQKAALKEKFPDGWQPRKKLSPDALAGIRALHEQFPEDYTTEVLANKFEVSPEAIRRILRSKWEPSPEEEERRQERWFNRGKQVWSRWAELGKKPPTRWRDEGIERKPYRRRAQYEEEDDGGLSETGNNRLIARSKLAKNLM
;
A
#
# COMPACT_ATOMS: atom_id res chain seq x y z
N MET A 1 52.88 -47.61 7.80
CA MET A 1 51.82 -46.58 7.92
C MET A 1 50.65 -47.15 8.70
N ARG A 2 50.32 -46.59 9.86
CA ARG A 2 49.10 -46.93 10.62
C ARG A 2 48.10 -45.77 10.47
N PRO A 3 46.81 -46.02 10.24
CA PRO A 3 45.83 -44.96 10.07
C PRO A 3 45.63 -44.26 11.42
N VAL A 4 45.83 -42.95 11.45
CA VAL A 4 45.51 -42.11 12.61
C VAL A 4 43.98 -42.04 12.68
N GLN A 5 43.39 -42.90 13.51
CA GLN A 5 41.97 -42.83 13.81
C GLN A 5 41.66 -41.44 14.36
N SER A 6 40.73 -40.79 13.66
CA SER A 6 40.17 -39.49 14.02
C SER A 6 39.67 -39.51 15.46
N ARG A 7 40.42 -38.88 16.36
CA ARG A 7 40.03 -38.60 17.75
C ARG A 7 39.14 -37.35 17.81
N TYR A 8 38.10 -37.26 16.98
CA TYR A 8 36.98 -36.39 17.32
C TYR A 8 36.10 -37.14 18.30
N LYS A 9 36.56 -37.14 19.56
CA LYS A 9 35.73 -37.44 20.70
C LYS A 9 34.60 -36.41 20.67
N SER A 10 33.37 -36.88 20.48
CA SER A 10 32.15 -36.07 20.58
C SER A 10 32.22 -35.26 21.85
N ILE A 11 32.46 -33.95 21.70
CA ILE A 11 32.24 -32.99 22.76
C ILE A 11 30.74 -32.73 22.70
N GLU A 12 29.99 -33.62 23.35
CA GLU A 12 28.67 -33.27 23.86
C GLU A 12 28.91 -32.19 24.91
N ASP A 13 28.89 -30.93 24.47
CA ASP A 13 28.88 -29.79 25.37
C ASP A 13 27.50 -29.73 26.04
N ASN A 14 27.37 -30.53 27.09
CA ASN A 14 26.45 -30.28 28.18
C ASN A 14 26.84 -28.92 28.81
N VAL A 15 26.26 -27.84 28.28
CA VAL A 15 26.36 -26.49 28.88
C VAL A 15 25.22 -26.33 29.90
N GLU A 16 25.24 -27.17 30.93
CA GLU A 16 24.53 -26.90 32.17
C GLU A 16 25.19 -25.70 32.88
N GLY A 17 24.46 -24.60 33.02
CA GLY A 17 24.70 -23.65 34.10
C GLY A 17 25.61 -22.45 33.82
N GLN A 18 25.61 -21.86 32.63
CA GLN A 18 26.06 -20.46 32.52
C GLN A 18 25.01 -19.55 33.19
N PRO A 19 25.37 -18.69 34.16
CA PRO A 19 24.42 -17.74 34.74
C PRO A 19 23.93 -16.89 33.58
N THR A 20 22.63 -16.98 33.25
CA THR A 20 22.03 -16.20 32.17
C THR A 20 22.34 -14.74 32.47
N GLN A 21 23.30 -14.15 31.74
CA GLN A 21 23.63 -12.74 31.91
C GLN A 21 22.32 -11.99 31.76
N LYS A 22 21.93 -11.25 32.81
CA LYS A 22 20.70 -10.46 32.79
C LYS A 22 20.77 -9.59 31.54
N LYS A 23 19.92 -9.88 30.56
CA LYS A 23 19.87 -9.10 29.32
C LYS A 23 19.63 -7.66 29.72
N GLU A 24 20.39 -6.75 29.14
CA GLU A 24 20.21 -5.31 29.37
C GLU A 24 18.77 -4.91 29.08
N ASP A 25 18.22 -3.97 29.86
CA ASP A 25 16.79 -3.61 29.84
C ASP A 25 16.30 -3.22 28.44
N TRP A 26 17.12 -2.54 27.64
CA TRP A 26 16.75 -2.15 26.27
C TRP A 26 16.58 -3.37 25.34
N LYS A 27 17.32 -4.46 25.54
CA LYS A 27 17.17 -5.70 24.77
C LYS A 27 15.86 -6.40 25.15
N ILE A 28 15.52 -6.40 26.42
CA ILE A 28 14.25 -6.95 26.93
C ILE A 28 13.08 -6.15 26.35
N GLN A 29 13.14 -4.82 26.42
CA GLN A 29 12.12 -3.95 25.85
C GLN A 29 11.96 -4.15 24.34
N LYS A 30 13.06 -4.21 23.58
CA LYS A 30 13.00 -4.49 22.13
C LYS A 30 12.37 -5.83 21.81
N ALA A 31 12.72 -6.88 22.57
CA ALA A 31 12.14 -8.22 22.40
C ALA A 31 10.62 -8.18 22.69
N ALA A 32 10.22 -7.56 23.80
CA ALA A 32 8.81 -7.40 24.16
C ALA A 32 8.02 -6.57 23.13
N LEU A 33 8.62 -5.52 22.55
CA LEU A 33 8.01 -4.74 21.46
C LEU A 33 7.80 -5.57 20.21
N LYS A 34 8.78 -6.40 19.82
CA LYS A 34 8.68 -7.29 18.65
C LYS A 34 7.62 -8.37 18.87
N GLU A 35 7.51 -8.88 20.09
CA GLU A 35 6.47 -9.85 20.46
C GLU A 35 5.06 -9.24 20.44
N LYS A 36 4.89 -8.05 21.01
CA LYS A 36 3.60 -7.33 21.01
C LYS A 36 3.16 -6.86 19.63
N PHE A 37 4.12 -6.50 18.78
CA PHE A 37 3.88 -5.92 17.45
C PHE A 37 4.68 -6.66 16.37
N PRO A 38 4.21 -7.84 15.92
CA PRO A 38 4.92 -8.64 14.92
C PRO A 38 5.04 -7.92 13.57
N ASP A 39 4.01 -7.18 13.16
CA ASP A 39 3.98 -6.36 11.94
C ASP A 39 4.67 -4.99 12.09
N GLY A 40 5.33 -4.80 13.24
CA GLY A 40 5.97 -3.54 13.63
C GLY A 40 5.02 -2.55 14.29
N TRP A 41 5.62 -1.50 14.86
CA TRP A 41 4.88 -0.42 15.50
C TRP A 41 4.19 0.46 14.44
N GLN A 42 2.87 0.34 14.34
CA GLN A 42 2.03 1.10 13.41
C GLN A 42 1.02 1.97 14.20
N PRO A 43 1.35 3.24 14.49
CA PRO A 43 0.45 4.13 15.18
C PRO A 43 -0.87 4.26 14.41
N ARG A 44 -2.00 4.11 15.12
CA ARG A 44 -3.34 4.18 14.52
C ARG A 44 -3.73 5.60 14.11
N LYS A 45 -3.36 6.59 14.93
CA LYS A 45 -3.62 8.02 14.69
C LYS A 45 -2.30 8.71 14.31
N LYS A 46 -2.04 8.83 13.01
CA LYS A 46 -0.90 9.63 12.50
C LYS A 46 -1.46 10.93 11.94
N LEU A 47 -0.93 12.06 12.42
CA LEU A 47 -1.23 13.35 11.81
C LEU A 47 -0.68 13.36 10.38
N SER A 48 -1.46 13.91 9.45
CA SER A 48 -0.99 14.15 8.10
C SER A 48 0.10 15.23 8.13
N PRO A 49 1.09 15.20 7.21
CA PRO A 49 2.09 16.25 7.12
C PRO A 49 1.48 17.66 7.02
N ASP A 50 0.38 17.78 6.28
CA ASP A 50 -0.40 19.01 6.13
C ASP A 50 -1.05 19.46 7.46
N ALA A 51 -1.58 18.54 8.27
CA ALA A 51 -2.09 18.88 9.60
C ALA A 51 -0.97 19.38 10.52
N LEU A 52 0.26 18.86 10.40
CA LEU A 52 1.41 19.37 11.17
C LEU A 52 1.74 20.81 10.77
N ALA A 53 1.77 21.11 9.47
CA ALA A 53 1.98 22.46 8.96
C ALA A 53 0.85 23.41 9.42
N GLY A 54 -0.41 22.95 9.34
CA GLY A 54 -1.57 23.70 9.83
C GLY A 54 -1.50 24.02 11.32
N ILE A 55 -1.04 23.08 12.16
CA ILE A 55 -0.83 23.34 13.61
C ILE A 55 0.20 24.45 13.82
N ARG A 56 1.31 24.44 13.08
CA ARG A 56 2.35 25.48 13.18
C ARG A 56 1.81 26.83 12.74
N ALA A 57 1.14 26.88 11.58
CA ALA A 57 0.55 28.11 11.06
C ALA A 57 -0.47 28.71 12.03
N LEU A 58 -1.36 27.90 12.61
CA LEU A 58 -2.36 28.39 13.58
C LEU A 58 -1.71 29.01 14.81
N HIS A 59 -0.71 28.32 15.39
CA HIS A 59 -0.03 28.82 16.58
C HIS A 59 0.84 30.05 16.30
N GLU A 60 1.40 30.16 15.09
CA GLU A 60 2.18 31.32 14.66
C GLU A 60 1.31 32.56 14.47
N GLN A 61 0.10 32.41 13.91
CA GLN A 61 -0.81 33.53 13.69
C GLN A 61 -1.49 34.00 14.99
N PHE A 62 -1.94 33.07 15.83
CA PHE A 62 -2.66 33.39 17.08
C PHE A 62 -2.13 32.56 18.25
N PRO A 63 -0.96 32.92 18.82
CA PRO A 63 -0.35 32.14 19.90
C PRO A 63 -1.16 32.17 21.20
N GLU A 64 -1.88 33.26 21.47
CA GLU A 64 -2.71 33.44 22.67
C GLU A 64 -3.98 32.57 22.64
N ASP A 65 -4.63 32.47 21.48
CA ASP A 65 -5.87 31.69 21.32
C ASP A 65 -5.58 30.21 21.09
N TYR A 66 -4.58 29.89 20.28
CA TYR A 66 -4.18 28.51 19.97
C TYR A 66 -3.03 28.06 20.86
N THR A 67 -3.27 28.03 22.18
CA THR A 67 -2.30 27.48 23.14
C THR A 67 -2.10 25.98 22.92
N THR A 68 -1.02 25.43 23.49
CA THR A 68 -0.69 24.00 23.36
C THR A 68 -1.81 23.07 23.82
N GLU A 69 -2.57 23.45 24.85
CA GLU A 69 -3.69 22.66 25.38
C GLU A 69 -4.91 22.70 24.46
N VAL A 70 -5.21 23.87 23.89
CA VAL A 70 -6.31 24.04 22.93
C VAL A 70 -6.04 23.23 21.66
N LEU A 71 -4.81 23.28 21.14
CA LEU A 71 -4.40 22.50 19.97
C LEU A 71 -4.41 20.99 20.27
N ALA A 72 -3.95 20.58 21.45
CA ALA A 72 -3.99 19.18 21.87
C ALA A 72 -5.42 18.62 21.87
N ASN A 73 -6.36 19.39 22.41
CA ASN A 73 -7.77 19.02 22.44
C ASN A 73 -8.37 18.98 21.04
N LYS A 74 -8.06 19.97 20.17
CA LYS A 74 -8.62 20.06 18.82
C LYS A 74 -8.16 18.92 17.89
N PHE A 75 -6.89 18.54 18.01
CA PHE A 75 -6.27 17.50 17.18
C PHE A 75 -6.27 16.11 17.84
N GLU A 76 -6.86 15.98 19.04
CA GLU A 76 -6.89 14.75 19.85
C GLU A 76 -5.50 14.10 20.03
N VAL A 77 -4.49 14.93 20.24
CA VAL A 77 -3.11 14.50 20.46
C VAL A 77 -2.63 14.96 21.82
N SER A 78 -1.63 14.26 22.36
CA SER A 78 -1.04 14.66 23.64
C SER A 78 -0.44 16.08 23.56
N PRO A 79 -0.58 16.91 24.60
CA PRO A 79 0.09 18.22 24.68
C PRO A 79 1.59 18.14 24.42
N GLU A 80 2.23 17.04 24.80
CA GLU A 80 3.65 16.83 24.56
C GLU A 80 3.98 16.62 23.08
N ALA A 81 3.07 15.98 22.33
CA ALA A 81 3.22 15.87 20.88
C ALA A 81 3.13 17.25 20.22
N ILE A 82 2.18 18.10 20.64
CA ILE A 82 2.07 19.48 20.15
C ILE A 82 3.35 20.26 20.44
N ARG A 83 3.89 20.21 21.67
CA ARG A 83 5.16 20.87 21.99
C ARG A 83 6.31 20.43 21.08
N ARG A 84 6.40 19.12 20.80
CA ARG A 84 7.42 18.59 19.88
C ARG A 84 7.24 19.10 18.45
N ILE A 85 6.00 19.19 17.98
CA ILE A 85 5.67 19.72 16.65
C ILE A 85 6.08 21.19 16.54
N LEU A 86 5.70 22.00 17.52
CA LEU A 86 6.04 23.43 17.57
C LEU A 86 7.54 23.68 17.74
N ARG A 87 8.25 22.79 18.45
CA ARG A 87 9.71 22.88 18.62
C ARG A 87 10.50 22.47 17.37
N SER A 88 9.94 21.57 16.55
CA SER A 88 10.60 21.05 15.36
C SER A 88 10.62 22.10 14.23
N LYS A 89 11.81 22.39 13.70
CA LYS A 89 12.04 23.38 12.63
C LYS A 89 12.14 22.78 11.23
N TRP A 90 12.03 21.46 11.11
CA TRP A 90 12.15 20.81 9.81
C TRP A 90 10.88 21.05 8.99
N GLU A 91 11.11 21.61 7.80
CA GLU A 91 10.10 21.87 6.78
C GLU A 91 10.62 21.32 5.45
N PRO A 92 9.78 20.60 4.68
CA PRO A 92 10.17 20.11 3.37
C PRO A 92 10.37 21.28 2.40
N SER A 93 11.36 21.15 1.52
CA SER A 93 11.53 22.10 0.41
C SER A 93 10.33 21.99 -0.56
N PRO A 94 9.92 23.06 -1.25
CA PRO A 94 8.84 23.02 -2.24
C PRO A 94 8.99 21.86 -3.25
N GLU A 95 10.20 21.59 -3.74
CA GLU A 95 10.47 20.47 -4.66
C GLU A 95 10.22 19.11 -4.00
N GLU A 96 10.53 18.95 -2.71
CA GLU A 96 10.28 17.72 -1.96
C GLU A 96 8.78 17.50 -1.70
N GLU A 97 8.03 18.59 -1.53
CA GLU A 97 6.58 18.55 -1.43
C GLU A 97 5.96 18.11 -2.74
N GLU A 98 6.34 18.71 -3.87
CA GLU A 98 5.88 18.32 -5.20
C GLU A 98 6.16 16.84 -5.46
N ARG A 99 7.41 16.39 -5.26
CA ARG A 99 7.80 14.98 -5.41
C ARG A 99 7.01 14.05 -4.48
N ARG A 100 6.59 14.52 -3.31
CA ARG A 100 5.72 13.76 -2.39
C ARG A 100 4.30 13.67 -2.94
N GLN A 101 3.74 14.78 -3.42
CA GLN A 101 2.41 14.82 -4.02
C GLN A 101 2.34 13.93 -5.26
N GLU A 102 3.36 13.97 -6.13
CA GLU A 102 3.49 13.08 -7.28
C GLU A 102 3.53 11.61 -6.87
N ARG A 103 4.34 11.25 -5.87
CA ARG A 103 4.40 9.87 -5.37
C ARG A 103 3.05 9.41 -4.83
N TRP A 104 2.35 10.27 -4.08
CA TRP A 104 1.01 9.98 -3.57
C TRP A 104 -0.02 9.84 -4.70
N PHE A 105 0.06 10.71 -5.70
CA PHE A 105 -0.80 10.69 -6.87
C PHE A 105 -0.60 9.42 -7.68
N ASN A 106 0.65 9.07 -7.99
CA ASN A 106 1.00 7.83 -8.70
C ASN A 106 0.59 6.59 -7.91
N ARG A 107 0.79 6.59 -6.59
CA ARG A 107 0.27 5.52 -5.72
C ARG A 107 -1.24 5.42 -5.80
N GLY A 108 -1.96 6.55 -5.79
CA GLY A 108 -3.40 6.60 -5.96
C GLY A 108 -3.85 5.99 -7.30
N LYS A 109 -3.14 6.30 -8.39
CA LYS A 109 -3.38 5.67 -9.70
C LYS A 109 -3.23 4.16 -9.65
N GLN A 110 -2.11 3.66 -9.11
CA GLN A 110 -1.85 2.23 -9.00
C GLN A 110 -2.89 1.51 -8.13
N VAL A 111 -3.23 2.10 -6.99
CA VAL A 111 -4.25 1.54 -6.08
C VAL A 111 -5.58 1.45 -6.81
N TRP A 112 -6.05 2.53 -7.43
CA TRP A 112 -7.34 2.53 -8.11
C TRP A 112 -7.36 1.69 -9.39
N SER A 113 -6.25 1.54 -10.10
CA SER A 113 -6.11 0.58 -11.21
C SER A 113 -6.38 -0.84 -10.72
N ARG A 114 -5.72 -1.25 -9.64
CA ARG A 114 -5.94 -2.57 -9.01
C ARG A 114 -7.39 -2.76 -8.56
N TRP A 115 -8.02 -1.73 -8.00
CA TRP A 115 -9.44 -1.80 -7.62
C TRP A 115 -10.37 -1.86 -8.84
N ALA A 116 -10.02 -1.19 -9.94
CA ALA A 116 -10.77 -1.20 -11.19
C ALA A 116 -10.72 -2.57 -11.87
N GLU A 117 -9.57 -3.24 -11.83
CA GLU A 117 -9.39 -4.63 -12.27
C GLU A 117 -10.26 -5.61 -11.47
N LEU A 118 -10.38 -5.38 -10.16
CA LEU A 118 -11.31 -6.09 -9.27
C LEU A 118 -12.79 -5.70 -9.49
N GLY A 119 -13.08 -4.84 -10.47
CA GLY A 119 -14.42 -4.46 -10.89
C GLY A 119 -15.09 -3.36 -10.07
N LYS A 120 -14.37 -2.71 -9.14
CA LYS A 120 -14.87 -1.52 -8.44
C LYS A 120 -14.85 -0.31 -9.38
N LYS A 121 -15.79 0.62 -9.21
CA LYS A 121 -15.86 1.85 -10.01
C LYS A 121 -14.92 2.91 -9.42
N PRO A 122 -13.89 3.38 -10.18
CA PRO A 122 -13.02 4.45 -9.70
C PRO A 122 -13.77 5.79 -9.55
N PRO A 123 -13.44 6.62 -8.55
CA PRO A 123 -13.92 7.99 -8.39
C PRO A 123 -13.58 8.90 -9.59
N THR A 124 -14.29 10.01 -9.75
CA THR A 124 -14.16 10.93 -10.91
C THR A 124 -12.72 11.36 -11.15
N ARG A 125 -12.03 11.82 -10.10
CA ARG A 125 -10.61 12.21 -10.15
C ARG A 125 -9.69 11.18 -10.83
N TRP A 126 -9.99 9.88 -10.71
CA TRP A 126 -9.18 8.82 -11.28
C TRP A 126 -9.65 8.36 -12.66
N ARG A 127 -10.92 8.59 -13.00
CA ARG A 127 -11.45 8.33 -14.35
C ARG A 127 -10.95 9.34 -15.37
N ASP A 128 -10.83 10.61 -14.96
CA ASP A 128 -10.29 11.68 -15.81
C ASP A 128 -8.81 11.39 -16.18
N GLU A 129 -8.11 10.66 -15.31
CA GLU A 129 -6.75 10.13 -15.51
C GLU A 129 -6.69 8.83 -16.33
N GLY A 130 -7.83 8.36 -16.88
CA GLY A 130 -7.91 7.17 -17.75
C GLY A 130 -8.04 5.84 -17.01
N ILE A 131 -8.25 5.83 -15.70
CA ILE A 131 -8.46 4.58 -14.93
C ILE A 131 -9.93 4.17 -15.07
N GLU A 132 -10.20 3.34 -16.07
CA GLU A 132 -11.54 2.83 -16.34
C GLU A 132 -11.82 1.48 -15.66
N ARG A 133 -13.09 1.26 -15.31
CA ARG A 133 -13.56 -0.04 -14.83
C ARG A 133 -13.50 -1.03 -15.99
N LYS A 134 -12.91 -2.20 -15.79
CA LYS A 134 -13.03 -3.29 -16.76
C LYS A 134 -14.52 -3.60 -16.96
N PRO A 135 -15.07 -3.49 -18.19
CA PRO A 135 -16.46 -3.80 -18.41
C PRO A 135 -16.68 -5.24 -17.94
N TYR A 136 -17.71 -5.44 -17.11
CA TYR A 136 -18.21 -6.79 -16.87
C TYR A 136 -18.50 -7.34 -18.26
N ARG A 137 -17.75 -8.37 -18.70
CA ARG A 137 -18.03 -9.03 -19.98
C ARG A 137 -19.49 -9.47 -19.87
N ARG A 138 -20.40 -8.76 -20.51
CA ARG A 138 -21.78 -9.22 -20.70
C ARG A 138 -21.62 -10.41 -21.63
N ARG A 139 -21.44 -11.60 -21.05
CA ARG A 139 -21.41 -12.92 -21.71
C ARG A 139 -20.81 -12.81 -23.11
N ALA A 140 -19.47 -12.88 -23.21
CA ALA A 140 -18.87 -13.23 -24.49
C ALA A 140 -19.61 -14.47 -24.97
N GLN A 141 -20.29 -14.32 -26.10
CA GLN A 141 -20.85 -15.41 -26.86
C GLN A 141 -19.69 -16.40 -27.02
N TYR A 142 -19.93 -17.67 -26.72
CA TYR A 142 -18.94 -18.73 -26.87
C TYR A 142 -18.38 -18.61 -28.30
N GLU A 143 -17.16 -18.11 -28.45
CA GLU A 143 -16.36 -18.46 -29.61
C GLU A 143 -16.00 -19.92 -29.33
N GLU A 144 -16.77 -20.82 -29.94
CA GLU A 144 -16.34 -22.20 -30.12
C GLU A 144 -15.01 -22.13 -30.86
N GLU A 145 -13.92 -22.36 -30.13
CA GLU A 145 -12.66 -22.78 -30.72
C GLU A 145 -12.94 -24.18 -31.31
N ASP A 146 -13.42 -24.18 -32.55
CA ASP A 146 -13.67 -25.38 -33.36
C ASP A 146 -12.30 -26.01 -33.64
N ASP A 147 -12.03 -27.14 -32.99
CA ASP A 147 -10.88 -28.00 -33.16
C ASP A 147 -11.02 -28.83 -34.45
N GLY A 148 -11.08 -28.14 -35.60
CA GLY A 148 -11.32 -28.76 -36.91
C GLY A 148 -10.12 -28.71 -37.84
N GLY A 149 -9.20 -29.67 -37.72
CA GLY A 149 -8.19 -29.91 -38.74
C GLY A 149 -8.78 -30.41 -40.07
N LEU A 150 -8.11 -30.01 -41.16
CA LEU A 150 -8.03 -30.66 -42.48
C LEU A 150 -9.13 -30.39 -43.55
N SER A 151 -8.65 -29.72 -44.60
CA SER A 151 -8.72 -30.10 -46.02
C SER A 151 -9.53 -29.23 -46.98
N GLU A 152 -8.86 -28.94 -48.09
CA GLU A 152 -9.27 -28.24 -49.29
C GLU A 152 -10.47 -28.93 -49.95
N THR A 153 -11.45 -28.15 -50.44
CA THR A 153 -11.91 -28.16 -51.84
C THR A 153 -13.21 -27.36 -51.98
N GLY A 154 -13.32 -26.62 -53.10
CA GLY A 154 -14.58 -26.47 -53.82
C GLY A 154 -15.58 -25.41 -53.35
N ASN A 155 -15.55 -24.25 -54.02
CA ASN A 155 -16.72 -23.49 -54.49
C ASN A 155 -18.11 -23.84 -53.92
N ASN A 156 -18.80 -22.85 -53.32
CA ASN A 156 -20.07 -22.37 -53.91
C ASN A 156 -20.60 -21.07 -53.26
N ARG A 157 -20.82 -20.08 -54.14
CA ARG A 157 -21.72 -18.95 -53.95
C ARG A 157 -23.18 -19.44 -53.91
N LEU A 158 -24.04 -18.55 -53.40
CA LEU A 158 -25.51 -18.61 -53.33
C LEU A 158 -25.99 -19.43 -52.12
N ILE A 159 -26.87 -18.96 -51.25
CA ILE A 159 -28.17 -18.33 -51.54
C ILE A 159 -28.54 -17.35 -50.42
N ALA A 160 -28.94 -16.15 -50.83
CA ALA A 160 -29.57 -15.13 -50.00
C ALA A 160 -30.92 -15.58 -49.42
N ARG A 161 -31.21 -15.15 -48.19
CA ARG A 161 -32.58 -14.84 -47.72
C ARG A 161 -32.49 -13.58 -46.85
N SER A 162 -32.61 -12.39 -47.44
CA SER A 162 -33.88 -11.69 -47.67
C SER A 162 -34.76 -11.58 -46.41
N LYS A 163 -34.74 -10.39 -45.80
CA LYS A 163 -35.89 -9.64 -45.24
C LYS A 163 -35.34 -8.29 -44.75
N LEU A 164 -35.40 -7.28 -45.63
CA LEU A 164 -36.35 -6.16 -45.57
C LEU A 164 -35.99 -5.18 -44.45
N ALA A 165 -35.22 -4.12 -44.70
CA ALA A 165 -35.65 -2.94 -45.46
C ALA A 165 -37.12 -2.55 -45.15
N LYS A 166 -37.30 -1.88 -44.02
CA LYS A 166 -38.36 -0.88 -43.82
C LYS A 166 -37.70 0.37 -43.26
N ASN A 167 -37.18 1.18 -44.17
CA ASN A 167 -37.06 2.61 -43.96
C ASN A 167 -37.18 3.29 -45.33
N LEU A 168 -38.01 4.33 -45.38
CA LEU A 168 -38.38 5.20 -46.50
C LEU A 168 -39.57 4.76 -47.42
N MET A 169 -40.61 5.63 -47.37
CA MET A 169 -41.84 5.77 -48.17
C MET A 169 -42.94 4.72 -48.02
#